data_AF-A0A443S2S9-F1
#
_entry.id   AF-A0A443S2S9-F1
#
_cell.length_a   1.000
_cell.length_b   1.000
_cell.length_c   1.000
_cell.angle_alpha   90.00
_cell.angle_beta   90.00
_cell.angle_gamma   90.00
#
_symmetry.space_group_name_H-M   'P 1'
#
loop_
_entity.id
_entity.type
_entity.pdbx_description
1 polymer ?
#
loop_
_entity_poly.entity_id
_entity_poly.type
_entity_poly.pdbx_seq_one_letter_code
_entity_poly.pdbx_strand_id
1 'polypeptide(L)'
;MYKRILVLFCFIAAAVGNVVPSGNKTMCQEHRERELNATVVAKLVPQCDVNGDYVALACYDGDGGVKFCSCFTKKGEIAKSPSQN
;
A
#
# COMPACT_ATOMS: atom_id res chain seq x y z
N MET A 1 -28.54 35.92 12.64
CA MET A 1 -27.68 35.90 11.43
C MET A 1 -26.25 35.41 11.73
N TYR A 2 -25.56 35.92 12.76
CA TYR A 2 -24.19 35.50 13.11
C TYR A 2 -24.01 34.01 13.43
N LYS A 3 -25.02 33.33 13.98
CA LYS A 3 -24.97 31.89 14.29
C LYS A 3 -24.95 30.99 13.05
N ARG A 4 -25.58 31.41 11.94
CA ARG A 4 -25.52 30.71 10.63
C ARG A 4 -24.18 30.94 9.94
N ILE A 5 -23.62 32.14 10.09
CA ILE A 5 -22.28 32.49 9.63
C ILE A 5 -21.22 31.67 10.40
N LEU A 6 -21.36 31.54 11.72
CA LEU A 6 -20.45 30.75 12.56
C LEU A 6 -20.43 29.26 12.17
N VAL A 7 -21.60 28.68 11.90
CA VAL A 7 -21.74 27.28 11.46
C VAL A 7 -21.08 27.06 10.09
N LEU A 8 -21.25 28.00 9.14
CA LEU A 8 -20.60 27.94 7.82
C LEU A 8 -19.07 27.99 7.94
N PHE A 9 -18.53 28.81 8.85
CA PHE A 9 -17.08 28.86 9.11
C PHE A 9 -16.53 27.56 9.72
N CYS A 10 -17.29 26.86 10.57
CA CYS A 10 -16.89 25.56 11.12
C CYS A 10 -16.82 24.45 10.05
N PHE A 11 -17.67 24.49 9.02
CA PHE A 11 -17.65 23.49 7.94
C PHE A 11 -16.40 23.60 7.05
N ILE A 12 -15.87 24.80 6.85
CA ILE A 12 -14.67 25.01 6.01
C ILE A 12 -13.42 24.44 6.69
N ALA A 13 -13.37 24.45 8.03
CA ALA A 13 -12.25 23.90 8.79
C ALA A 13 -12.14 22.36 8.76
N ALA A 14 -13.23 21.65 8.42
CA ALA A 14 -13.25 20.19 8.37
C ALA A 14 -12.74 19.60 7.03
N ALA A 15 -12.49 20.44 6.02
CA ALA A 15 -12.12 19.99 4.67
C ALA A 15 -10.61 19.83 4.43
N VAL A 16 -9.75 20.13 5.41
CA VAL A 16 -8.31 19.82 5.32
C VAL A 16 -8.04 18.39 5.79
N GLY A 17 -8.63 17.43 5.06
CA GLY A 17 -8.29 16.02 5.19
C GLY A 17 -6.84 15.80 4.74
N ASN A 18 -5.99 15.40 5.69
CA ASN A 18 -4.66 14.79 5.54
C ASN A 18 -4.02 14.93 4.15
N VAL A 19 -3.24 15.99 3.94
CA VAL A 19 -2.23 15.98 2.88
C VAL A 19 -1.23 14.89 3.25
N VAL A 20 -1.36 13.70 2.64
CA VAL A 20 -0.30 12.69 2.67
C VAL A 20 0.93 13.37 2.09
N PRO A 21 2.03 13.49 2.83
CA PRO A 21 3.23 14.09 2.28
C PRO A 21 3.68 13.18 1.14
N SER A 22 3.52 13.65 -0.09
CA SER A 22 4.08 13.05 -1.29
C SER A 22 5.59 13.34 -1.30
N GLY A 23 6.32 12.77 -0.33
CA GLY A 23 7.73 12.49 -0.57
C GLY A 23 7.80 11.57 -1.79
N ASN A 24 8.77 11.78 -2.69
CA ASN A 24 8.94 10.91 -3.86
C ASN A 24 9.00 9.45 -3.38
N LYS A 25 7.92 8.70 -3.64
CA LYS A 25 7.82 7.30 -3.25
C LYS A 25 8.81 6.50 -4.09
N THR A 26 9.44 5.50 -3.49
CA THR A 26 10.24 4.56 -4.27
C THR A 26 9.34 3.63 -5.06
N MET A 27 9.90 2.95 -6.07
CA MET A 27 9.17 1.95 -6.86
C MET A 27 8.51 0.87 -5.98
N CYS A 28 9.18 0.43 -4.90
CA CYS A 28 8.60 -0.53 -3.96
C CYS A 28 7.42 0.09 -3.20
N GLN A 29 7.55 1.33 -2.72
CA GLN A 29 6.51 1.99 -1.93
C GLN A 29 5.24 2.23 -2.75
N GLU A 30 5.39 2.67 -4.01
CA GLU A 30 4.26 2.84 -4.94
C GLU A 30 3.58 1.50 -5.26
N HIS A 31 4.37 0.45 -5.49
CA HIS A 31 3.83 -0.89 -5.74
C HIS A 31 3.09 -1.42 -4.50
N ARG A 32 3.68 -1.30 -3.31
CA ARG A 32 3.04 -1.69 -2.04
C ARG A 32 1.70 -0.99 -1.85
N GLU A 33 1.64 0.31 -2.08
CA GLU A 33 0.41 1.09 -1.94
C GLU A 33 -0.65 0.70 -2.98
N ARG A 34 -0.26 0.47 -4.24
CA ARG A 34 -1.15 -0.04 -5.28
C ARG A 34 -1.81 -1.35 -4.85
N GLU A 35 -1.02 -2.29 -4.35
CA GLU A 35 -1.54 -3.59 -3.90
C GLU A 35 -2.46 -3.42 -2.69
N LEU A 36 -2.07 -2.62 -1.69
CA LEU A 36 -2.91 -2.37 -0.52
C LEU A 36 -4.27 -1.76 -0.88
N ASN A 37 -4.32 -0.90 -1.90
CA ASN A 37 -5.54 -0.27 -2.40
C ASN A 37 -6.36 -1.17 -3.34
N ALA A 38 -5.82 -2.30 -3.80
CA ALA A 38 -6.55 -3.25 -4.63
C ALA A 38 -7.59 -4.02 -3.78
N THR A 39 -8.79 -4.19 -4.33
CA THR A 39 -9.91 -4.91 -3.70
C THR A 39 -9.81 -6.44 -3.77
N VAL A 40 -8.66 -6.96 -4.21
CA VAL A 40 -8.39 -8.41 -4.31
C VAL A 40 -8.03 -8.98 -2.93
N VAL A 41 -8.64 -10.12 -2.60
CA VAL A 41 -8.50 -10.81 -1.30
C VAL A 41 -7.13 -11.47 -1.17
N ALA A 42 -6.69 -12.19 -2.21
CA ALA A 42 -5.41 -12.87 -2.28
C ALA A 42 -4.43 -12.06 -3.13
N LYS A 43 -3.67 -11.16 -2.49
CA LYS A 43 -2.70 -10.29 -3.17
C LYS A 43 -1.34 -10.33 -2.51
N LEU A 44 -0.30 -10.27 -3.33
CA LEU A 44 1.08 -10.32 -2.89
C LEU A 44 1.60 -8.89 -2.68
N VAL A 45 1.53 -8.41 -1.44
CA VAL A 45 1.96 -7.05 -1.07
C VAL A 45 3.47 -7.05 -0.80
N PRO A 46 4.31 -6.33 -1.59
CA PRO A 46 5.74 -6.26 -1.34
C PRO A 46 6.06 -5.48 -0.06
N GLN A 47 7.12 -5.88 0.63
CA GLN A 47 7.72 -5.10 1.71
C GLN A 47 8.92 -4.33 1.18
N CYS A 48 9.13 -3.13 1.70
CA CYS A 48 10.23 -2.25 1.30
C CYS A 48 11.21 -2.09 2.46
N ASP A 49 12.50 -2.13 2.17
CA ASP A 49 13.53 -1.85 3.18
C ASP A 49 13.70 -0.34 3.42
N VAL A 50 14.68 0.04 4.25
CA VAL A 50 14.95 1.44 4.60
C VAL A 50 15.41 2.31 3.42
N ASN A 51 15.96 1.70 2.37
CA ASN A 51 16.35 2.39 1.14
C ASN A 51 15.18 2.50 0.15
N GLY A 52 14.08 1.79 0.44
CA GLY A 52 12.94 1.65 -0.43
C GLY A 52 13.15 0.63 -1.56
N ASP A 53 14.13 -0.26 -1.41
CA ASP A 53 14.29 -1.45 -2.26
C ASP A 53 13.29 -2.53 -1.83
N TYR A 54 13.01 -3.47 -2.73
CA TYR A 54 12.16 -4.61 -2.43
C TYR A 54 12.85 -5.59 -1.47
N VAL A 55 12.15 -5.98 -0.42
CA VAL A 55 12.51 -7.14 0.41
C VAL A 55 12.30 -8.41 -0.43
N ALA A 56 13.23 -9.35 -0.29
CA ALA A 56 13.32 -10.49 -1.18
C ALA A 56 12.14 -11.46 -1.13
N LEU A 57 11.28 -11.45 -0.11
CA LEU A 57 10.18 -12.41 0.05
C LEU A 57 8.88 -11.68 0.38
N ALA A 58 7.81 -11.99 -0.35
CA ALA A 58 6.45 -11.58 -0.02
C ALA A 58 5.54 -12.82 -0.06
N CYS A 59 4.64 -12.91 0.91
CA CYS A 59 3.72 -14.04 1.05
C CYS A 59 2.30 -13.54 1.33
N TYR A 60 1.31 -14.30 0.88
CA TYR A 60 -0.08 -14.12 1.28
C TYR A 60 -0.71 -15.47 1.66
N ASP A 61 -1.73 -15.42 2.51
CA ASP A 61 -2.54 -16.58 2.86
C ASP A 61 -3.64 -16.74 1.81
N GLY A 62 -3.61 -17.85 1.08
CA GLY A 62 -4.68 -18.27 0.17
C GLY A 62 -5.73 -19.12 0.87
N ASP A 63 -6.65 -19.66 0.09
CA ASP A 63 -7.74 -20.48 0.61
C ASP A 63 -7.23 -21.73 1.34
N GLY A 64 -7.93 -22.13 2.40
CA GLY A 64 -7.56 -23.29 3.21
C GLY A 64 -6.26 -23.13 4.03
N GLY A 65 -5.75 -21.90 4.18
CA GLY A 65 -4.53 -21.61 4.94
C GLY A 65 -3.23 -21.93 4.19
N VAL A 66 -3.31 -22.14 2.86
CA VAL A 66 -2.13 -22.35 2.03
C VAL A 66 -1.39 -21.04 1.84
N LYS A 67 -0.09 -21.01 2.13
CA LYS A 67 0.75 -19.82 1.93
C LYS A 67 1.39 -19.82 0.55
N PHE A 68 1.18 -18.73 -0.18
CA PHE A 68 1.83 -18.48 -1.46
C PHE A 68 2.89 -17.41 -1.29
N CYS A 69 4.14 -17.77 -1.56
CA CYS A 69 5.27 -16.86 -1.44
C CYS A 69 5.99 -16.71 -2.77
N SER A 70 6.38 -15.48 -3.10
CA SER A 70 7.23 -15.15 -4.24
C SER A 70 8.48 -14.45 -3.77
N CYS A 71 9.59 -14.69 -4.49
CA CYS A 71 10.82 -13.94 -4.26
C CYS A 71 10.93 -12.76 -5.24
N PHE A 72 11.38 -11.60 -4.75
CA PHE A 72 11.68 -10.42 -5.55
C PHE A 72 13.18 -10.14 -5.65
N THR A 73 13.62 -9.58 -6.78
CA THR A 73 14.90 -8.86 -6.85
C THR A 73 14.76 -7.51 -6.13
N LYS A 74 15.88 -6.86 -5.78
CA LYS A 74 15.86 -5.50 -5.18
C LYS A 74 15.11 -4.47 -6.02
N LYS A 75 15.01 -4.69 -7.33
CA LYS A 75 14.31 -3.82 -8.29
C LYS A 75 12.83 -4.14 -8.47
N GLY A 76 12.33 -5.22 -7.86
CA GLY A 76 10.91 -5.60 -7.89
C GLY A 76 10.52 -6.63 -8.95
N GLU A 77 11.48 -7.24 -9.64
CA GLU A 77 11.21 -8.34 -10.56
C GLU A 77 10.99 -9.64 -9.79
N ILE A 78 10.11 -10.53 -10.27
CA ILE A 78 9.92 -11.85 -9.66
C ILE A 78 11.15 -12.71 -9.96
N ALA A 79 11.95 -12.97 -8.92
CA ALA A 79 13.11 -13.86 -8.99
C ALA A 79 12.68 -15.33 -8.95
N LYS A 80 11.63 -15.64 -8.17
CA LYS A 80 11.03 -16.98 -8.10
C LYS A 80 9.53 -16.86 -7.87
N SER A 81 8.76 -17.54 -8.71
CA SER A 81 7.31 -17.68 -8.52
C SER A 81 6.99 -18.69 -7.40
N PRO A 82 5.77 -18.64 -6.82
CA PRO A 82 5.34 -19.65 -5.86
C PRO A 82 5.35 -21.03 -6.53
N SER A 83 5.76 -22.06 -5.78
CA SER A 83 5.67 -23.44 -6.26
C SER A 83 4.23 -23.78 -6.58
N GLN A 84 3.96 -24.22 -7.82
CA GLN A 84 2.71 -24.90 -8.14
C GLN A 84 2.91 -26.35 -7.71
N ASN A 85 2.26 -26.75 -6.62
CA ASN A 85 2.13 -28.17 -6.29
C ASN A 85 1.09 -28.81 -7.20
#